data_AF-A0A667WLM2-F1
#
_entry.id   AF-A0A667WLM2-F1
#
_cell.length_a   1.000
_cell.length_b   1.000
_cell.length_c   1.000
_cell.angle_alpha   90.00
_cell.angle_beta   90.00
_cell.angle_gamma   90.00
#
_symmetry.space_group_name_H-M   'P 1'
#
loop_
_entity.id
_entity.type
_entity.pdbx_description
1 polymer ?
#
loop_
_entity_poly.entity_id
_entity_poly.type
_entity_poly.pdbx_seq_one_letter_code
_entity_poly.pdbx_strand_id
1 'polypeptide(L)'
;MEYADPVSDLLDKWGAFRCRLFRESCVFHRGNYVKDLSRLGRDLNKVIIVDNSPASYIFHPDNAVPVASWFDDMSDTELLDLIPFFERLSKVDNVYRVLKQQGTTS
;
A
#
# COMPACT_ATOMS: atom_id res chain seq x y z
N MET A 1 9.09 16.82 -4.44
CA MET A 1 8.11 16.96 -3.34
C MET A 1 7.01 17.97 -3.64
N GLU A 2 7.29 19.06 -4.36
CA GLU A 2 6.37 20.20 -4.63
C GLU A 2 4.96 19.83 -5.17
N TYR A 3 4.80 18.68 -5.84
CA TYR A 3 3.48 18.22 -6.33
C TYR A 3 2.70 17.34 -5.33
N ALA A 4 3.39 16.51 -4.55
CA ALA A 4 2.73 15.46 -3.76
C ALA A 4 2.16 16.00 -2.44
N ASP A 5 2.80 17.00 -1.85
CA ASP A 5 2.34 17.60 -0.60
C ASP A 5 0.98 18.31 -0.73
N PRO A 6 0.75 19.20 -1.72
CA PRO A 6 -0.55 19.84 -1.89
C PRO A 6 -1.69 18.86 -2.14
N VAL A 7 -1.44 17.80 -2.91
CA VAL A 7 -2.42 16.74 -3.15
C VAL A 7 -2.70 15.96 -1.87
N SER A 8 -1.65 15.66 -1.09
CA SER A 8 -1.82 14.98 0.20
C SER A 8 -2.63 15.82 1.19
N ASP A 9 -2.43 17.14 1.20
CA ASP A 9 -3.19 18.07 2.04
C ASP A 9 -4.67 18.14 1.64
N LEU A 10 -4.97 18.06 0.34
CA LEU A 10 -6.35 18.04 -0.16
C LEU A 10 -7.09 16.75 0.22
N LEU A 11 -6.38 15.62 0.19
CA LEU A 11 -6.93 14.29 0.47
C LEU A 11 -7.11 14.05 1.98
N ASP A 12 -6.10 14.37 2.78
CA ASP A 12 -6.07 14.02 4.20
C ASP A 12 -6.74 15.06 5.11
N LYS A 13 -8.07 15.12 5.04
CA LYS A 13 -8.88 16.05 5.85
C LYS A 13 -8.96 15.68 7.33
N TRP A 14 -8.53 14.46 7.70
CA TRP A 14 -8.69 13.91 9.05
C TRP A 14 -7.36 13.58 9.75
N GLY A 15 -6.22 13.87 9.14
CA GLY A 15 -4.91 13.56 9.70
C GLY A 15 -4.62 12.05 9.79
N ALA A 16 -5.12 11.28 8.81
CA ALA A 16 -4.89 9.86 8.69
C ALA A 16 -3.41 9.55 8.38
N PHE A 17 -2.70 10.41 7.65
CA PHE A 17 -1.29 10.23 7.34
C PHE A 17 -0.41 10.54 8.55
N ARG A 18 0.21 9.49 9.13
CA ARG A 18 1.16 9.65 10.23
C ARG A 18 2.53 10.15 9.78
N CYS A 19 2.95 9.76 8.57
CA CYS A 19 4.20 10.15 7.93
C CYS A 19 3.97 10.28 6.42
N ARG A 20 4.74 11.14 5.76
CA ARG A 20 4.80 11.24 4.30
C ARG A 20 6.17 10.82 3.83
N LEU A 21 6.22 9.80 2.97
CA LEU A 21 7.45 9.29 2.36
C LEU A 21 7.37 9.50 0.86
N PHE A 22 8.46 9.96 0.27
CA PHE A 22 8.53 10.35 -1.13
C PHE A 22 9.58 9.55 -1.87
N ARG A 23 9.86 9.92 -3.13
CA ARG A 23 10.77 9.19 -4.02
C ARG A 23 12.17 9.05 -3.44
N GLU A 24 12.62 10.02 -2.66
CA GLU A 24 13.91 10.04 -1.98
C GLU A 24 14.02 8.97 -0.89
N SER A 25 12.89 8.45 -0.40
CA SER A 25 12.83 7.34 0.56
C SER A 25 12.87 5.96 -0.10
N CYS A 26 12.70 5.89 -1.44
CA CYS A 26 12.73 4.64 -2.18
C CYS A 26 14.15 4.14 -2.44
N VAL A 27 14.29 2.82 -2.61
CA VAL A 27 15.52 2.17 -3.08
C VAL A 27 15.48 2.08 -4.59
N PHE A 28 16.50 2.61 -5.28
CA PHE A 28 16.62 2.41 -6.72
C PHE A 28 17.21 1.02 -6.99
N HIS A 29 16.39 0.10 -7.53
CA HIS A 29 16.77 -1.28 -7.79
C HIS A 29 16.35 -1.69 -9.20
N ARG A 30 17.32 -2.11 -10.03
CA ARG A 30 17.10 -2.61 -11.40
C ARG A 30 16.20 -1.69 -12.25
N GLY A 31 16.45 -0.38 -12.19
CA GLY A 31 15.68 0.62 -12.95
C GLY A 31 14.35 1.03 -12.33
N ASN A 32 13.96 0.46 -11.19
CA ASN A 32 12.69 0.74 -10.50
C ASN A 32 12.93 1.41 -9.15
N TYR A 33 11.98 2.25 -8.72
CA TYR A 33 11.93 2.76 -7.36
C TYR A 33 11.14 1.78 -6.48
N VAL A 34 11.83 1.06 -5.61
CA VAL A 34 11.25 0.07 -4.71
C VAL A 34 11.03 0.67 -3.32
N LYS A 35 9.83 0.47 -2.79
CA LYS A 35 9.42 0.85 -1.43
C LYS A 35 9.80 -0.30 -0.49
N ASP A 36 11.05 -0.30 -0.03
CA ASP A 36 11.56 -1.32 0.88
C ASP A 36 10.97 -1.17 2.30
N LEU A 37 9.96 -2.00 2.61
CA LEU A 37 9.22 -1.96 3.88
C LEU A 37 10.11 -2.26 5.10
N SER A 38 11.24 -2.96 4.91
CA SER A 38 12.17 -3.24 6.01
C SER A 38 12.81 -1.96 6.59
N ARG A 39 12.85 -0.88 5.80
CA ARG A 39 13.39 0.43 6.22
C ARG A 39 12.43 1.25 7.09
N LEU A 40 11.18 0.80 7.26
CA LEU A 40 10.17 1.52 8.05
C LEU A 40 10.39 1.40 9.57
N GLY A 41 11.23 0.46 10.02
CA GLY A 41 11.41 0.18 11.45
C GLY A 41 10.13 -0.34 12.13
N ARG A 42 9.31 -1.09 11.38
CA ARG A 42 8.05 -1.69 11.82
C ARG A 42 8.14 -3.22 11.67
N ASP A 43 7.42 -3.95 12.52
CA ASP A 43 7.29 -5.41 12.36
C ASP A 43 6.51 -5.71 11.08
N LEU A 44 7.14 -6.42 10.13
CA LEU A 44 6.54 -6.76 8.84
C LEU A 44 5.30 -7.67 8.99
N ASN A 45 5.13 -8.38 10.12
CA ASN A 45 3.90 -9.13 10.40
C ASN A 45 2.68 -8.21 10.62
N LYS A 46 2.89 -6.91 10.77
CA LYS A 46 1.87 -5.89 11.03
C LYS A 46 1.85 -4.79 9.97
N VAL A 47 2.56 -4.97 8.85
CA VAL A 47 2.67 -3.97 7.77
C VAL A 47 2.07 -4.52 6.48
N ILE A 48 1.28 -3.70 5.81
CA ILE A 48 0.85 -3.94 4.43
C ILE A 48 1.24 -2.78 3.54
N ILE A 49 1.32 -3.02 2.25
CA ILE A 49 1.45 -1.98 1.22
C ILE A 49 0.32 -2.11 0.21
N VAL A 50 -0.36 -1.00 -0.07
CA VAL A 50 -1.36 -0.90 -1.14
C VAL A 50 -0.70 -0.11 -2.27
N ASP A 51 -0.56 -0.72 -3.43
CA ASP A 51 0.12 -0.12 -4.58
C ASP A 51 -0.36 -0.77 -5.88
N ASN A 52 -0.44 0.02 -6.93
CA ASN A 52 -0.88 -0.44 -8.25
C ASN A 52 0.28 -0.97 -9.12
N SER A 53 1.53 -0.88 -8.65
CA SER A 53 2.71 -1.36 -9.38
C SER A 53 3.46 -2.46 -8.62
N PRO A 54 3.48 -3.71 -9.14
CA PRO A 54 4.24 -4.81 -8.54
C PRO A 54 5.73 -4.54 -8.36
N ALA A 55 6.33 -3.70 -9.20
CA ALA A 55 7.72 -3.30 -9.06
C ALA A 55 7.99 -2.50 -7.77
N SER A 56 7.00 -1.74 -7.29
CA SER A 56 7.11 -0.92 -6.07
C SER A 56 7.36 -1.75 -4.81
N TYR A 57 6.85 -2.98 -4.75
CA TYR A 57 6.92 -3.84 -3.55
C TYR A 57 7.65 -5.16 -3.81
N ILE A 58 8.52 -5.21 -4.82
CA ILE A 58 9.21 -6.45 -5.23
C ILE A 58 10.01 -7.14 -4.11
N PHE A 59 10.44 -6.41 -3.08
CA PHE A 59 11.12 -6.99 -1.92
C PHE A 59 10.17 -7.59 -0.87
N HIS A 60 8.89 -7.21 -0.88
CA HIS A 60 7.89 -7.63 0.11
C HIS A 60 6.54 -7.96 -0.57
N PRO A 61 6.51 -8.88 -1.56
CA PRO A 61 5.28 -9.20 -2.29
C PRO A 61 4.21 -9.80 -1.39
N ASP A 62 4.62 -10.55 -0.34
CA ASP A 62 3.70 -11.16 0.62
C ASP A 62 3.01 -10.13 1.55
N ASN A 63 3.49 -8.88 1.58
CA ASN A 63 2.88 -7.77 2.31
C ASN A 63 1.95 -6.91 1.43
N ALA A 64 1.86 -7.21 0.13
CA ALA A 64 1.17 -6.37 -0.82
C ALA A 64 -0.32 -6.71 -0.91
N VAL A 65 -1.13 -5.66 -0.99
CA VAL A 65 -2.51 -5.67 -1.45
C VAL A 65 -2.51 -4.95 -2.80
N PRO A 66 -2.38 -5.69 -3.92
CA PRO A 66 -2.37 -5.07 -5.24
C PRO A 66 -3.72 -4.42 -5.51
N VAL A 67 -3.69 -3.26 -6.15
CA VAL A 67 -4.88 -2.54 -6.62
C VAL A 67 -4.75 -2.22 -8.11
N ALA A 68 -5.88 -2.08 -8.79
CA ALA A 68 -5.92 -1.64 -10.17
C ALA A 68 -5.42 -0.19 -10.28
N SER A 69 -4.93 0.14 -11.48
CA SER A 69 -4.66 1.54 -11.79
C SER A 69 -5.99 2.21 -12.13
N TRP A 70 -6.33 3.26 -11.40
CA TRP A 70 -7.54 4.04 -11.63
C TRP A 70 -7.32 5.11 -12.70
N PHE A 71 -8.25 5.21 -13.66
CA PHE A 71 -8.25 6.21 -14.73
C PHE A 71 -9.67 6.71 -15.00
N ASP A 72 -10.08 7.80 -14.36
CA ASP A 72 -11.33 8.55 -14.60
C ASP A 72 -12.64 7.74 -14.52
N ASP A 73 -12.62 6.52 -13.97
CA ASP A 73 -13.81 5.71 -13.78
C ASP A 73 -14.52 6.11 -12.48
N MET A 74 -15.60 6.88 -12.64
CA MET A 74 -16.44 7.31 -11.51
C MET A 74 -17.30 6.18 -10.91
N SER A 75 -17.34 5.01 -11.57
CA SER A 75 -18.00 3.81 -11.05
C SER A 75 -17.06 2.86 -10.31
N ASP A 76 -15.75 3.19 -10.24
CA ASP A 76 -14.77 2.42 -9.49
C ASP A 76 -15.13 2.36 -8.00
N THR A 77 -15.13 1.15 -7.45
CA THR A 77 -15.40 0.87 -6.03
C THR A 77 -14.25 0.16 -5.35
N GLU A 78 -13.09 -0.01 -5.99
CA GLU A 78 -12.05 -0.93 -5.53
C GLU A 78 -11.59 -0.62 -4.09
N LEU A 79 -11.34 0.66 -3.78
CA LEU A 79 -10.94 1.06 -2.43
C LEU A 79 -12.05 0.89 -1.39
N LEU A 80 -13.32 1.02 -1.79
CA LEU A 80 -14.47 0.76 -0.90
C LEU A 80 -14.60 -0.73 -0.62
N ASP A 81 -14.42 -1.56 -1.65
CA ASP A 81 -14.52 -3.02 -1.57
C ASP A 81 -13.39 -3.63 -0.72
N LEU A 82 -12.26 -2.91 -0.56
CA LEU A 82 -11.17 -3.29 0.33
C LEU A 82 -11.43 -3.00 1.82
N ILE A 83 -12.43 -2.18 2.18
CA ILE A 83 -12.68 -1.81 3.59
C ILE A 83 -12.94 -3.06 4.47
N PRO A 84 -13.88 -3.98 4.12
CA PRO A 84 -14.12 -5.17 4.94
C PRO A 84 -12.89 -6.08 5.03
N PHE A 85 -12.00 -6.03 4.05
CA PHE A 85 -10.74 -6.77 4.07
C PHE A 85 -9.74 -6.15 5.06
N PHE A 86 -9.56 -4.83 5.04
CA PHE A 86 -8.71 -4.13 6.02
C PHE A 86 -9.24 -4.26 7.45
N GLU A 87 -10.56 -4.29 7.65
CA GLU A 87 -11.18 -4.57 8.94
C GLU A 87 -10.89 -5.99 9.47
N ARG A 88 -10.71 -6.97 8.59
CA ARG A 88 -10.25 -8.32 9.00
C ARG A 88 -8.76 -8.32 9.33
N LEU A 89 -7.95 -7.67 8.49
CA LEU A 89 -6.50 -7.55 8.71
C LEU A 89 -6.16 -6.84 10.01
N SER A 90 -6.93 -5.83 10.43
CA SER A 90 -6.69 -5.10 11.67
C SER A 90 -6.84 -5.96 12.93
N LYS A 91 -7.51 -7.11 12.84
CA LYS A 91 -7.80 -8.03 13.95
C LYS A 91 -6.79 -9.16 14.08
N VAL A 92 -5.83 -9.29 13.15
CA VAL A 92 -4.86 -10.40 13.19
C VAL A 92 -3.50 -9.98 13.71
N ASP A 93 -2.80 -10.96 14.28
CA ASP A 93 -1.42 -10.77 14.75
C ASP A 93 -0.36 -10.88 13.68
N ASN A 94 -0.72 -11.50 12.56
CA ASN A 94 0.17 -11.66 11.44
C ASN A 94 -0.63 -11.52 10.13
N VAL A 95 -0.36 -10.44 9.41
CA VAL A 95 -1.04 -10.10 8.14
C VAL A 95 -0.90 -11.20 7.09
N TYR A 96 0.21 -11.96 7.09
CA TYR A 96 0.44 -13.06 6.14
C TYR A 96 -0.60 -14.18 6.26
N ARG A 97 -1.25 -14.33 7.42
CA ARG A 97 -2.32 -15.34 7.60
C ARG A 97 -3.53 -15.08 6.71
N VAL A 98 -3.81 -13.81 6.45
CA VAL A 98 -4.97 -13.36 5.68
C VAL A 98 -4.58 -13.08 4.23
N LEU A 99 -3.42 -12.44 4.00
CA LEU A 99 -2.94 -12.11 2.65
C LEU A 99 -2.73 -13.36 1.78
N LYS A 100 -2.20 -14.44 2.35
CA LYS A 100 -2.01 -15.71 1.63
C LYS A 100 -3.33 -16.37 1.18
N GLN A 101 -4.45 -16.02 1.79
CA GLN A 101 -5.76 -16.60 1.44
C GLN A 101 -6.39 -15.91 0.22
N GLN A 102 -5.98 -14.68 -0.11
CA GLN A 102 -6.49 -13.96 -1.28
C GLN A 102 -5.91 -14.44 -2.62
N GLY A 103 -4.77 -15.12 -2.63
CA GLY A 103 -4.15 -15.64 -3.86
C GLY A 103 -4.90 -16.80 -4.53
N THR A 104 -6.09 -17.17 -4.05
CA THR A 104 -6.83 -18.39 -4.46
C THR A 104 -8.16 -18.12 -5.18
N THR A 105 -8.54 -16.88 -5.41
CA THR A 105 -9.72 -16.52 -6.22
C THR A 105 -9.26 -15.85 -7.49
N SER A 106 -9.05 -16.67 -8.53
CA SER A 106 -9.16 -16.27 -9.94
C SER A 106 -10.61 -16.42 -10.39
#